data_AF-A0A966WFH1-F1
#
_entry.id   AF-A0A966WFH1-F1
#
_cell.length_a   1.000
_cell.length_b   1.000
_cell.length_c   1.000
_cell.angle_alpha   90.00
_cell.angle_beta   90.00
_cell.angle_gamma   90.00
#
_symmetry.space_group_name_H-M   'P 1'
#
loop_
_entity.id
_entity.type
_entity.pdbx_description
1 polymer ?
#
loop_
_entity_poly.entity_id
_entity_poly.type
_entity_poly.pdbx_seq_one_letter_code
_entity_poly.pdbx_strand_id
1 'polypeptide(L)'
;MIYTPTIQPPKNAPQLAITRRTRSTPFSSRVEDFGVQAYTIYNHMLLPTRIRGVEEDYFHLRSKVQLWDVSCQRQVELHGPDAARLAQLMTVRDLHKLEIGRCALAPVCD
;
A
#
# COMPACT_ATOMS: atom_id res chain seq x y z
N MET A 1 -12.81 28.17 -3.37
CA MET A 1 -12.99 27.43 -2.11
C MET A 1 -13.69 26.12 -2.42
N ILE A 2 -12.96 25.02 -2.40
CA ILE A 2 -13.55 23.68 -2.53
C ILE A 2 -13.98 23.25 -1.12
N TYR A 3 -15.27 22.96 -0.96
CA TYR A 3 -15.85 22.45 0.28
C TYR A 3 -15.35 21.03 0.51
N THR A 4 -14.49 20.83 1.51
CA THR A 4 -14.12 19.51 2.01
C THR A 4 -15.03 19.20 3.19
N PRO A 5 -16.04 18.32 3.06
CA PRO A 5 -16.82 17.95 4.23
C PRO A 5 -15.90 17.20 5.19
N THR A 6 -15.63 17.80 6.35
CA THR A 6 -15.06 17.10 7.50
C THR A 6 -16.07 16.06 7.95
N ILE A 7 -15.92 14.83 7.48
CA ILE A 7 -16.58 13.66 8.07
C ILE A 7 -16.05 13.56 9.50
N GLN A 8 -16.84 14.02 10.47
CA GLN A 8 -16.49 13.84 11.86
C GLN A 8 -16.45 12.34 12.18
N PRO A 9 -15.38 11.83 12.81
CA PRO A 9 -15.33 10.44 13.19
C PRO A 9 -16.50 10.13 14.14
N PRO A 10 -17.06 8.91 14.10
CA PRO A 10 -18.14 8.52 14.99
C PRO A 10 -17.72 8.71 16.46
N LYS A 11 -18.67 9.12 17.32
CA LYS A 11 -18.43 9.43 18.75
C LYS A 11 -17.65 8.33 19.50
N ASN A 12 -17.80 7.07 19.09
CA ASN A 12 -17.07 5.92 19.62
C ASN A 12 -16.38 5.15 18.48
N ALA A 13 -15.40 5.78 17.84
CA ALA A 13 -14.61 5.09 16.82
C ALA A 13 -13.83 3.92 17.45
N PRO A 14 -13.94 2.70 16.90
CA PRO A 14 -13.19 1.55 17.42
C PRO A 14 -11.68 1.80 17.27
N GLN A 15 -10.91 1.40 18.28
CA GLN A 15 -9.45 1.43 18.23
C GLN A 15 -8.91 0.15 17.61
N LEU A 16 -7.86 0.28 16.79
CA LEU A 16 -7.16 -0.87 16.21
C LEU A 16 -6.08 -1.34 17.16
N ALA A 17 -6.14 -2.60 17.61
CA ALA A 17 -5.08 -3.22 18.37
C ALA A 17 -3.93 -3.67 17.46
N ILE A 18 -2.71 -3.19 17.73
CA ILE A 18 -1.50 -3.64 17.04
C ILE A 18 -1.01 -4.94 17.67
N THR A 19 -0.85 -5.97 16.85
CA THR A 19 -0.52 -7.35 17.25
C THR A 19 0.42 -7.98 16.24
N ARG A 20 0.91 -9.19 16.50
CA ARG A 20 1.69 -9.95 15.49
C ARG A 20 0.92 -10.24 14.19
N ARG A 21 -0.42 -10.29 14.22
CA ARG A 21 -1.26 -10.50 13.04
C ARG A 21 -1.39 -9.24 12.18
N THR A 22 -1.28 -8.06 12.79
CA THR A 22 -1.15 -6.77 12.13
C THR A 22 0.34 -6.43 12.04
N ARG A 23 1.01 -7.09 11.09
CA ARG A 23 2.47 -7.14 11.02
C ARG A 23 3.09 -5.74 10.92
N SER A 24 4.18 -5.51 11.64
CA SER A 24 5.10 -4.41 11.39
C SER A 24 5.94 -4.66 10.14
N THR A 25 6.69 -3.65 9.72
CA THR A 25 7.58 -3.67 8.56
C THR A 25 9.04 -3.54 9.04
N PRO A 26 10.03 -3.79 8.16
CA PRO A 26 11.43 -3.48 8.47
C PRO A 26 11.71 -1.99 8.76
N PHE A 27 10.76 -1.10 8.44
CA PHE A 27 10.89 0.34 8.56
C PHE A 27 10.01 0.95 9.65
N SER A 28 9.14 0.17 10.31
CA SER A 28 8.17 0.70 11.28
C SER A 28 8.80 1.57 12.35
N SER A 29 9.92 1.15 12.96
CA SER A 29 10.59 1.96 13.99
C SER A 29 11.05 3.33 13.45
N ARG A 30 11.57 3.37 12.22
CA ARG A 30 12.02 4.63 11.59
C ARG A 30 10.85 5.55 11.25
N VAL A 31 9.74 4.96 10.82
CA VAL A 31 8.52 5.71 10.48
C VAL A 31 7.85 6.26 11.75
N GLU A 32 7.89 5.51 12.84
CA GLU A 32 7.46 5.93 14.18
C GLU A 32 8.34 7.07 14.70
N ASP A 33 9.68 6.92 14.64
CA ASP A 33 10.63 7.96 15.03
C ASP A 33 10.47 9.25 14.21
N PHE A 34 10.05 9.14 12.94
CA PHE A 34 9.77 10.29 12.07
C PHE A 34 8.41 10.96 12.35
N GLY A 35 7.58 10.38 13.20
CA GLY A 35 6.33 10.98 13.65
C GLY A 35 5.10 10.65 12.80
N VAL A 36 4.98 9.41 12.31
CA VAL A 36 3.73 8.94 11.70
C VAL A 36 2.53 9.16 12.63
N GLN A 37 1.45 9.68 12.07
CA GLN A 37 0.24 10.04 12.82
C GLN A 37 -0.88 9.02 12.66
N ALA A 38 -0.88 8.26 11.56
CA ALA A 38 -1.92 7.29 11.27
C ALA A 38 -1.41 6.12 10.43
N TYR A 39 -2.00 4.95 10.68
CA TYR A 39 -1.81 3.73 9.92
C TYR A 39 -3.15 3.25 9.35
N THR A 40 -3.09 2.58 8.21
CA THR A 40 -4.10 1.62 7.78
C THR A 40 -3.51 0.20 7.79
N ILE A 41 -4.35 -0.81 7.62
CA ILE A 41 -3.92 -2.20 7.44
C ILE A 41 -4.14 -2.59 5.98
N TYR A 42 -3.05 -3.00 5.32
CA TYR A 42 -3.09 -3.53 3.95
C TYR A 42 -2.34 -4.86 3.90
N ASN A 43 -2.96 -5.90 3.32
CA ASN A 43 -2.44 -7.27 3.35
C ASN A 43 -1.95 -7.70 4.75
N HIS A 44 -2.73 -7.47 5.81
CA HIS A 44 -2.37 -7.82 7.20
C HIS A 44 -1.03 -7.22 7.68
N MET A 45 -0.68 -6.02 7.20
CA MET A 45 0.54 -5.31 7.55
C MET A 45 0.24 -3.81 7.71
N LEU A 46 1.00 -3.13 8.57
CA LEU A 46 0.88 -1.69 8.78
C LEU A 46 1.31 -0.93 7.52
N LEU A 47 0.51 0.05 7.14
CA LEU A 47 0.79 1.01 6.07
C LEU A 47 0.61 2.43 6.63
N PRO A 48 1.67 3.25 6.72
CA PRO A 48 1.57 4.65 7.10
C PRO A 48 0.67 5.42 6.13
N THR A 49 -0.26 6.23 6.64
CA THR A 49 -1.18 7.03 5.80
C THR A 49 -1.11 8.52 6.03
N ARG A 50 -0.46 8.96 7.11
CA ARG A 50 -0.35 10.38 7.46
C ARG A 50 0.88 10.62 8.32
N ILE A 51 1.64 11.67 7.99
CA ILE A 51 2.82 12.09 8.77
C ILE A 51 2.63 13.51 9.29
N ARG A 52 2.32 14.49 8.42
CA ARG A 52 2.13 15.89 8.84
C ARG A 52 0.69 16.37 8.69
N GLY A 53 -0.10 15.67 7.91
CA GLY A 53 -1.49 16.01 7.61
C GLY A 53 -1.77 15.76 6.13
N VAL A 54 -3.00 15.36 5.78
CA VAL A 54 -3.30 14.91 4.41
C VAL A 54 -2.99 15.97 3.34
N GLU A 55 -3.35 17.23 3.61
CA GLU A 55 -3.14 18.34 2.68
C GLU A 55 -1.65 18.74 2.59
N GLU A 56 -0.95 18.80 3.73
CA GLU A 56 0.48 19.11 3.76
C GLU A 56 1.30 17.99 3.08
N ASP A 57 1.02 16.73 3.42
CA ASP A 57 1.65 15.56 2.82
C ASP A 57 1.44 15.56 1.29
N TYR A 58 0.26 15.99 0.81
CA TYR A 58 -0.04 16.16 -0.62
C TYR A 58 0.79 17.26 -1.28
N PHE A 59 0.82 18.47 -0.72
CA PHE A 59 1.59 19.58 -1.32
C PHE A 59 3.09 19.31 -1.27
N HIS A 60 3.57 18.67 -0.21
CA HIS A 60 4.95 18.21 -0.12
C HIS A 60 5.26 17.15 -1.17
N LEU A 61 4.39 16.16 -1.38
CA LEU A 61 4.56 15.13 -2.42
C LEU A 61 4.72 15.75 -3.82
N ARG A 62 3.98 16.82 -4.11
CA ARG A 62 4.01 17.48 -5.42
C ARG A 62 5.21 18.39 -5.63
N SER A 63 5.83 18.88 -4.56
CA SER A 63 6.88 19.91 -4.65
C SER A 63 8.24 19.48 -4.11
N LYS A 64 8.33 18.32 -3.46
CA LYS A 64 9.52 17.76 -2.82
C LYS A 64 9.62 16.25 -3.10
N VAL A 65 10.45 15.55 -2.34
CA VAL A 65 10.64 14.09 -2.42
C VAL A 65 10.14 13.45 -1.13
N GLN A 66 9.51 12.28 -1.25
CA GLN A 66 9.10 11.47 -0.11
C GLN A 66 9.65 10.06 -0.26
N LEU A 67 10.00 9.44 0.87
CA LEU A 67 10.32 8.03 0.97
C LEU A 67 9.19 7.35 1.72
N TRP A 68 8.59 6.32 1.11
CA TRP A 68 7.41 5.66 1.67
C TRP A 68 7.73 4.22 2.07
N ASP A 69 7.28 3.84 3.26
CA ASP A 69 7.17 2.43 3.61
C ASP A 69 5.90 1.83 3.02
N VAL A 70 6.04 1.17 1.88
CA VAL A 70 4.99 0.42 1.20
C VAL A 70 5.20 -1.09 1.30
N SER A 71 5.88 -1.57 2.34
CA SER A 71 6.21 -3.00 2.53
C SER A 71 4.98 -3.92 2.56
N CYS A 72 3.81 -3.35 2.85
CA CYS A 72 2.51 -4.02 2.82
C CYS A 72 2.08 -4.46 1.42
N GLN A 73 2.65 -3.88 0.35
CA GLN A 73 2.46 -4.35 -1.02
C GLN A 73 3.27 -5.64 -1.17
N ARG A 74 2.63 -6.78 -0.91
CA ARG A 74 3.28 -8.09 -0.87
C ARG A 74 3.45 -8.66 -2.25
N GLN A 75 4.52 -9.42 -2.43
CA GLN A 75 4.84 -10.14 -3.65
C GLN A 75 4.28 -11.55 -3.56
N VAL A 76 3.78 -12.04 -4.69
CA VAL A 76 3.57 -13.47 -4.92
C VAL A 76 4.53 -13.85 -6.04
N GLU A 77 5.45 -14.76 -5.75
CA GLU A 77 6.41 -15.26 -6.73
C GLU A 77 5.87 -16.56 -7.34
N LEU A 78 5.85 -16.62 -8.67
CA LEU A 78 5.54 -17.82 -9.42
C LEU A 78 6.82 -18.33 -10.07
N HIS A 79 7.18 -19.58 -9.79
CA HIS A 79 8.40 -20.20 -10.29
C HIS A 79 8.14 -21.63 -10.76
N GLY A 80 8.82 -22.05 -11.83
CA GLY A 80 8.67 -23.37 -12.45
C GLY A 80 8.23 -23.30 -13.92
N PRO A 81 8.19 -24.45 -14.62
CA PRO A 81 7.94 -24.52 -16.07
C PRO A 81 6.56 -23.98 -16.47
N ASP A 82 5.58 -24.08 -15.57
CA ASP A 82 4.20 -23.62 -15.80
C ASP A 82 3.89 -22.22 -15.25
N ALA A 83 4.87 -21.52 -14.65
CA ALA A 83 4.63 -20.25 -13.96
C ALA A 83 3.98 -19.18 -14.87
N ALA A 84 4.47 -19.04 -16.10
CA ALA A 84 3.92 -18.09 -17.06
C ALA A 84 2.48 -18.44 -17.47
N ARG A 85 2.18 -19.74 -17.62
CA ARG A 85 0.84 -20.22 -17.96
C ARG A 85 -0.15 -19.95 -16.83
N LEU A 86 0.26 -20.20 -15.58
CA LEU A 86 -0.55 -19.87 -14.41
C LEU A 86 -0.79 -18.37 -14.29
N ALA A 87 0.25 -17.55 -14.45
CA ALA A 87 0.12 -16.09 -14.41
C ALA A 87 -0.88 -15.57 -15.45
N GLN A 88 -0.82 -16.09 -16.68
CA GLN A 88 -1.74 -15.74 -17.76
C GLN A 88 -3.19 -16.17 -17.45
N LEU A 89 -3.38 -17.32 -16.80
CA LEU A 89 -4.72 -17.80 -16.43
C LEU A 89 -5.41 -16.86 -15.44
N MET A 90 -4.64 -16.21 -14.56
CA MET A 90 -5.18 -15.34 -13.52
C MET A 90 -5.66 -13.98 -14.04
N THR A 91 -5.30 -13.57 -15.26
CA THR A 91 -5.58 -12.22 -15.75
C THR A 91 -6.10 -12.20 -17.18
N VAL A 92 -7.04 -11.29 -17.44
CA VAL A 92 -7.52 -11.00 -18.81
C VAL A 92 -6.49 -10.29 -19.69
N ARG A 93 -5.40 -9.79 -19.10
CA ARG A 93 -4.32 -9.11 -19.85
C ARG A 93 -3.42 -10.14 -20.51
N ASP A 94 -3.17 -9.99 -21.81
CA ASP A 94 -2.16 -10.78 -22.52
C ASP A 94 -0.75 -10.44 -22.00
N LEU A 95 -0.13 -11.42 -21.32
CA LEU A 95 1.20 -11.35 -20.73
C LEU A 95 2.29 -11.89 -21.68
N HIS A 96 1.95 -12.52 -22.81
CA HIS A 96 2.94 -13.07 -23.74
C HIS A 96 3.82 -11.98 -24.38
N LYS A 97 3.33 -10.75 -24.41
CA LYS A 97 4.04 -9.56 -24.92
C LYS A 97 4.85 -8.84 -23.85
N LEU A 98 4.81 -9.29 -22.59
CA LEU A 98 5.52 -8.64 -21.50
C LEU A 98 6.98 -9.11 -21.47
N GLU A 99 7.88 -8.17 -21.75
CA GLU A 99 9.32 -8.43 -21.75
C GLU A 99 9.90 -8.49 -20.32
N ILE A 100 11.01 -9.21 -20.16
CA ILE A 100 11.77 -9.23 -18.91
C ILE A 100 12.16 -7.80 -18.49
N GLY A 101 11.98 -7.47 -17.21
CA GLY A 101 12.27 -6.13 -16.67
C GLY A 101 11.15 -5.11 -16.89
N ARG A 102 10.01 -5.51 -17.45
CA ARG A 102 8.80 -4.68 -17.58
C ARG A 102 7.73 -5.07 -16.56
N CYS A 103 6.94 -4.08 -16.15
CA CYS A 103 5.78 -4.27 -15.29
C CYS A 103 4.49 -3.96 -16.06
N ALA A 104 3.41 -4.63 -15.67
CA ALA A 104 2.09 -4.46 -16.26
C ALA A 104 1.01 -4.44 -15.16
N LEU A 105 0.06 -3.52 -15.27
CA LEU A 105 -1.20 -3.63 -14.51
C LEU A 105 -2.03 -4.78 -15.10
N ALA A 106 -2.24 -5.83 -14.32
CA ALA A 106 -2.95 -7.04 -14.73
C ALA A 106 -4.17 -7.25 -13.83
N PRO A 107 -5.40 -6.99 -14.30
CA PRO A 107 -6.61 -7.27 -13.55
C PRO A 107 -6.73 -8.77 -13.30
N VAL A 108 -6.94 -9.18 -12.04
CA VAL A 108 -7.16 -10.59 -11.68
C VAL A 108 -8.65 -10.86 -11.54
N CYS A 109 -9.10 -11.98 -12.09
CA CYS A 109 -10.51 -12.42 -12.07
C CYS A 109 -10.63 -13.83 -11.48
N ASP A 110 -11.84 -14.18 -11.03
CA ASP A 110 -12.22 -15.51 -10.56
C ASP A 110 -12.96 -16.36 -11.63
#